data_AF-A0A3N4I7Z8-F1
#
_entry.id   AF-A0A3N4I7Z8-F1
#
_cell.length_a   1.000
_cell.length_b   1.000
_cell.length_c   1.000
_cell.angle_alpha   90.00
_cell.angle_beta   90.00
_cell.angle_gamma   90.00
#
_symmetry.space_group_name_H-M   'P 1'
#
loop_
_entity.id
_entity.type
_entity.pdbx_description
1 polymer ?
#
loop_
_entity_poly.entity_id
_entity_poly.type
_entity_poly.pdbx_seq_one_letter_code
_entity_poly.pdbx_strand_id
1 'polypeptide(L)' 'LALMAFDCLSAPPMSDEPERVFSSAAMLITNRRNRLDTDVIDQTECLKSWQKDSDFE' A
#
# COMPACT_ATOMS: atom_id res chain seq x y z
N LEU A 1 16.49 -23.97 -2.46
CA LEU A 1 15.81 -23.80 -3.77
C LEU A 1 14.39 -23.27 -3.60
N ALA A 2 13.55 -23.86 -2.74
CA ALA A 2 12.18 -23.40 -2.51
C ALA A 2 12.05 -21.92 -2.05
N LEU A 3 12.95 -21.43 -1.19
CA LEU A 3 12.93 -20.03 -0.74
C LEU A 3 13.18 -19.05 -1.89
N MET A 4 14.20 -19.29 -2.72
CA MET A 4 14.47 -18.44 -3.90
C MET A 4 13.31 -18.46 -4.90
N ALA A 5 12.64 -19.61 -5.06
CA ALA A 5 11.45 -19.69 -5.91
C ALA A 5 10.28 -18.88 -5.32
N PHE A 6 10.10 -18.91 -4.00
CA PHE A 6 9.10 -18.08 -3.33
C PHE A 6 9.41 -16.60 -3.50
N ASP A 7 10.64 -16.15 -3.22
CA ASP A 7 11.05 -14.75 -3.34
C ASP A 7 10.85 -14.22 -4.78
N CYS A 8 11.16 -15.04 -5.80
CA CYS A 8 10.96 -14.67 -7.20
C CYS A 8 9.50 -14.64 -7.63
N LEU A 9 8.63 -15.47 -7.04
CA LEU A 9 7.23 -15.62 -7.46
C LEU A 9 6.25 -14.83 -6.58
N SER A 10 6.65 -14.40 -5.38
CA SER A 10 5.85 -13.57 -4.48
C SER A 10 5.82 -12.12 -4.91
N ALA A 11 6.80 -11.67 -5.69
CA ALA A 11 6.79 -10.34 -6.27
C ALA A 11 5.72 -10.26 -7.37
N PRO A 12 4.84 -9.25 -7.35
CA PRO A 12 3.87 -9.09 -8.42
C PRO A 12 4.59 -8.82 -9.75
N PRO A 13 4.10 -9.37 -10.87
CA PRO A 13 4.72 -9.18 -12.18
C PRO A 13 4.58 -7.76 -12.73
N MET A 14 3.75 -6.92 -12.08
CA MET A 14 3.46 -5.54 -12.47
C MET A 14 3.47 -4.63 -11.23
N SER A 15 3.73 -3.35 -11.46
CA SER A 15 3.74 -2.29 -10.43
C SER A 15 2.33 -1.73 -10.13
N ASP A 16 1.27 -2.48 -10.44
CA ASP A 16 -0.12 -2.04 -10.31
C ASP A 16 -0.56 -1.84 -8.85
N GLU A 17 -0.10 -2.73 -7.97
CA GLU A 17 -0.31 -2.67 -6.53
C GLU A 17 0.29 -1.39 -5.91
N PRO A 18 1.60 -1.10 -6.08
CA PRO A 18 2.19 0.15 -5.59
C PRO A 18 1.62 1.40 -6.26
N GLU A 19 1.29 1.37 -7.56
CA GLU A 19 0.64 2.50 -8.24
C GLU A 19 -0.73 2.86 -7.64
N ARG A 20 -1.50 1.85 -7.22
CA ARG A 20 -2.78 2.05 -6.54
C ARG A 20 -2.60 2.69 -5.16
N VAL A 21 -1.60 2.25 -4.40
CA VAL A 21 -1.25 2.84 -3.09
C VAL A 21 -0.86 4.32 -3.26
N PHE A 22 0.00 4.64 -4.25
CA PHE A 22 0.40 6.03 -4.52
C PHE A 22 -0.79 6.91 -4.94
N SER A 23 -1.71 6.37 -5.73
CA SER A 23 -2.94 7.09 -6.10
C SER A 23 -3.83 7.39 -4.89
N SER A 24 -3.92 6.47 -3.92
CA SER A 24 -4.65 6.71 -2.66
C SER A 24 -3.94 7.71 -1.76
N ALA A 25 -2.63 7.57 -1.60
CA ALA A 25 -1.80 8.48 -0.81
C ALA A 25 -1.83 9.92 -1.37
N ALA A 26 -1.90 10.08 -2.70
CA ALA A 26 -2.04 11.38 -3.34
C ALA A 26 -3.27 12.16 -2.83
N MET A 27 -4.35 11.47 -2.44
CA MET A 27 -5.55 12.10 -1.86
C MET A 27 -5.35 12.59 -0.42
N LEU A 28 -4.39 12.01 0.31
CA LEU A 28 -3.97 12.45 1.65
C LEU A 28 -2.97 13.61 1.58
N ILE A 29 -2.21 13.71 0.49
CA ILE A 29 -1.23 14.78 0.23
C ILE A 29 -1.91 16.03 -0.38
N THR A 30 -2.91 15.86 -1.25
CA THR A 30 -3.62 16.98 -1.87
C THR A 30 -4.62 17.66 -0.92
N ASN A 31 -5.00 18.90 -1.28
CA ASN A 31 -5.78 19.92 -0.54
C ASN A 31 -7.08 19.48 0.19
N ARG A 32 -7.50 18.21 0.10
CA ARG A 32 -8.63 17.69 0.91
C ARG A 32 -8.29 17.62 2.40
N ARG A 33 -7.02 17.47 2.76
CA ARG A 33 -6.53 17.55 4.15
C ARG A 33 -5.23 18.35 4.18
N ASN A 34 -5.30 19.60 4.62
CA ASN A 34 -4.15 20.51 4.62
C ASN A 34 -3.23 20.19 5.80
N ARG A 35 -2.06 19.58 5.54
CA ARG A 35 -0.99 19.22 6.50
C ARG A 35 -1.22 17.93 7.30
N LEU A 36 -1.35 16.79 6.61
CA LEU A 36 -0.96 15.52 7.23
C LEU A 36 0.56 15.38 7.19
N ASP A 37 1.12 14.88 8.29
CA ASP A 37 2.53 14.53 8.35
C ASP A 37 2.80 13.25 7.55
N THR A 38 4.03 13.07 7.06
CA THR A 38 4.38 11.92 6.22
C THR A 38 4.14 10.60 6.94
N ASP A 39 4.44 10.54 8.23
CA ASP A 39 4.27 9.34 9.05
C ASP A 39 2.78 8.97 9.18
N VAL A 40 1.90 9.97 9.25
CA VAL A 40 0.45 9.75 9.33
C VAL A 40 -0.09 9.20 8.01
N ILE A 41 0.46 9.67 6.88
CA ILE A 41 0.08 9.19 5.54
C ILE A 41 0.49 7.72 5.38
N ASP A 42 1.72 7.38 5.75
CA ASP A 42 2.25 6.01 5.70
C ASP A 42 1.41 5.05 6.55
N GLN A 43 1.19 5.41 7.83
CA GLN A 43 0.36 4.61 8.74
C GLN A 43 -1.08 4.46 8.23
N THR A 44 -1.65 5.50 7.62
CA THR A 44 -3.02 5.43 7.08
C THR A 44 -3.11 4.46 5.91
N GLU A 45 -2.13 4.43 5.00
CA GLU A 45 -2.10 3.46 3.90
C GLU A 45 -1.83 2.03 4.41
N CYS A 46 -0.95 1.85 5.42
CA CYS A 46 -0.76 0.55 6.07
C CYS A 46 -2.06 0.01 6.69
N LEU A 47 -2.78 0.85 7.45
CA LEU A 47 -4.05 0.46 8.07
C LEU A 47 -5.11 0.10 7.03
N LYS A 48 -5.20 0.83 5.92
CA LYS A 48 -6.09 0.49 4.80
C LYS A 48 -5.73 -0.86 4.18
N SER A 49 -4.44 -1.18 4.05
CA SER A 49 -3.99 -2.47 3.53
C SER A 49 -4.43 -3.61 4.44
N TRP A 50 -4.20 -3.48 5.75
CA TRP A 50 -4.57 -4.51 6.72
C TRP A 50 -6.07 -4.71 6.84
N GLN A 51 -6.85 -3.62 6.74
CA GLN A 51 -8.31 -3.72 6.74
C GLN A 51 -8.80 -4.53 5.53
N LYS A 52 -8.23 -4.30 4.34
CA LYS A 52 -8.58 -5.08 3.15
C LYS A 52 -8.32 -6.57 3.33
N ASP A 53 -7.18 -6.94 3.91
CA ASP A 53 -6.85 -8.35 4.17
C ASP A 53 -7.78 -9.00 5.20
N SER A 54 -8.26 -8.21 6.17
CA SER A 54 -9.18 -8.66 7.23
C SER A 54 -10.62 -8.87 6.75
N ASP A 55 -11.02 -8.17 5.68
CA ASP A 55 -12.36 -8.31 5.07
C ASP A 55 -12.50 -9.57 4.19
N PHE A 56 -11.42 -10.37 4.02
CA PHE A 56 -11.43 -11.65 3.28
C PHE A 56 -11.67 -12.89 4.17
N GLU A 57 -12.00 -12.72 5.45
CA GLU A 57 -12.55 -13.75 6.37
C GLU A 57 -14.09 -13.73 6.38
#